data_AF-A0A437RAQ4-F1
#
_entry.id   AF-A0A437RAQ4-F1
#
_cell.length_a   1.000
_cell.length_b   1.000
_cell.length_c   1.000
_cell.angle_alpha   90.00
_cell.angle_beta   90.00
_cell.angle_gamma   90.00
#
_symmetry.space_group_name_H-M   'P 1'
#
loop_
_entity.id
_entity.type
_entity.pdbx_description
1 polymer ?
#
loop_
_entity_poly.entity_id
_entity_poly.type
_entity_poly.pdbx_seq_one_letter_code
_entity_poly.pdbx_strand_id
1 'polypeptide(L)'
;MRFKHKLSMACCAVSAFILPAQALTFGSVELVCPIDGKKFKVNTVLSGTEFGMWLDMKPIGPTAAPWPLEKCPDNGFIIYKQNFSKAELETLGQYVQSEGYRALLDSHTNYYVASRLQIEARESSARIATTLLRATWEARGQEQYIAYATEALRWYEQVLKERSPEDKEYVTATLVAGELERRLGLFEQAKKRFLGIPDRSALRSPLDKIVELQLALIEQRNSHPAKVPTTERKPK
;
A
#
# COMPACT_ATOMS: atom_id res chain seq x y z
N MET A 1 49.75 -1.20 -65.48
CA MET A 1 49.91 -1.23 -64.02
C MET A 1 48.85 -0.38 -63.34
N ARG A 2 47.84 -0.99 -62.71
CA ARG A 2 46.98 -0.38 -61.67
C ARG A 2 46.48 -1.48 -60.74
N PHE A 3 47.17 -1.65 -59.61
CA PHE A 3 46.70 -2.47 -58.49
C PHE A 3 45.52 -1.76 -57.81
N LYS A 4 44.40 -2.45 -57.63
CA LYS A 4 43.32 -2.02 -56.72
C LYS A 4 43.23 -3.03 -55.59
N HIS A 5 43.82 -2.69 -54.45
CA HIS A 5 43.57 -3.35 -53.18
C HIS A 5 42.12 -3.08 -52.76
N LYS A 6 41.32 -4.14 -52.55
CA LYS A 6 40.05 -4.02 -51.85
C LYS A 6 40.28 -4.32 -50.38
N LEU A 7 40.08 -3.29 -49.58
CA LEU A 7 40.15 -3.26 -48.13
C LEU A 7 39.06 -4.17 -47.54
N SER A 8 39.46 -5.07 -46.66
CA SER A 8 38.59 -5.96 -45.89
C SER A 8 37.90 -5.14 -44.79
N MET A 9 36.57 -5.18 -44.71
CA MET A 9 35.81 -4.61 -43.60
C MET A 9 35.12 -5.75 -42.86
N ALA A 10 35.81 -6.28 -41.83
CA ALA A 10 35.24 -7.23 -40.90
C ALA A 10 34.31 -6.46 -39.94
N CYS A 11 33.01 -6.68 -40.10
CA CYS A 11 31.98 -6.10 -39.23
C CYS A 11 31.89 -6.98 -37.97
N CYS A 12 32.51 -6.56 -36.86
CA CYS A 12 32.29 -7.18 -35.56
C CYS A 12 30.87 -6.83 -35.08
N ALA A 13 29.93 -7.76 -35.26
CA ALA A 13 28.60 -7.69 -34.67
C ALA A 13 28.70 -7.87 -33.15
N VAL A 14 28.72 -6.76 -32.40
CA VAL A 14 28.57 -6.78 -30.95
C VAL A 14 27.11 -7.11 -30.64
N SER A 15 26.85 -8.37 -30.31
CA SER A 15 25.53 -8.81 -29.82
C SER A 15 25.39 -8.34 -28.38
N ALA A 16 24.71 -7.21 -28.17
CA ALA A 16 24.33 -6.75 -26.85
C ALA A 16 23.28 -7.71 -26.27
N PHE A 17 23.70 -8.59 -25.35
CA PHE A 17 22.78 -9.34 -24.50
C PHE A 17 22.10 -8.34 -23.55
N ILE A 18 20.88 -7.93 -23.90
CA ILE A 18 20.02 -7.20 -22.98
C ILE A 18 19.57 -8.21 -21.92
N LEU A 19 20.21 -8.18 -20.75
CA LEU A 19 19.69 -8.92 -19.59
C LEU A 19 18.32 -8.32 -19.24
N PRO A 20 17.27 -9.15 -19.08
CA PRO A 20 15.99 -8.66 -18.61
C PRO A 20 16.19 -8.09 -17.20
N ALA A 21 16.00 -6.78 -17.04
CA ALA A 21 15.96 -6.17 -15.72
C ALA A 21 14.79 -6.76 -14.95
N GLN A 22 15.05 -7.65 -13.99
CA GLN A 22 14.03 -8.11 -13.06
C GLN A 22 13.64 -6.93 -12.16
N ALA A 23 12.49 -6.33 -12.47
CA ALA A 23 12.07 -5.08 -11.85
C ALA A 23 11.50 -5.24 -10.42
N LEU A 24 11.25 -6.49 -10.00
CA LEU A 24 10.98 -6.91 -8.62
C LEU A 24 12.05 -7.93 -8.23
N THR A 25 12.78 -7.67 -7.14
CA THR A 25 13.82 -8.57 -6.65
C THR A 25 13.44 -9.20 -5.31
N PHE A 26 13.88 -10.43 -5.12
CA PHE A 26 13.73 -11.18 -3.87
C PHE A 26 15.11 -11.56 -3.34
N GLY A 27 15.19 -11.79 -2.04
CA GLY A 27 16.38 -12.38 -1.45
C GLY A 27 16.17 -12.81 -0.01
N SER A 28 17.12 -13.60 0.47
CA SER A 28 17.11 -14.11 1.84
C SER A 28 17.66 -13.04 2.79
N VAL A 29 16.87 -12.72 3.82
CA VAL A 29 17.30 -11.87 4.94
C VAL A 29 17.20 -12.64 6.25
N GLU A 30 18.08 -12.33 7.20
CA GLU A 30 17.98 -12.80 8.59
C GLU A 30 17.29 -11.74 9.43
N LEU A 31 16.26 -12.13 10.17
CA LEU A 31 15.48 -11.28 11.05
C LEU A 31 15.52 -11.82 12.47
N VAL A 32 15.22 -10.96 13.43
CA VAL A 32 15.08 -11.32 14.85
C VAL A 32 13.63 -11.06 15.23
N CYS A 33 12.96 -12.06 15.82
CA CYS A 33 11.61 -11.86 16.31
C CYS A 33 11.62 -10.91 17.51
N PRO A 34 10.85 -9.80 17.51
CA PRO A 34 10.86 -8.84 18.61
C PRO A 34 10.33 -9.40 19.94
N ILE A 35 9.51 -10.45 19.89
CA ILE A 35 8.86 -11.03 21.09
C ILE A 35 9.79 -12.00 21.84
N ASP A 36 10.45 -12.92 21.14
CA ASP A 36 11.23 -14.00 21.75
C ASP A 36 12.74 -13.95 21.44
N GLY A 37 13.18 -12.98 20.62
CA GLY A 37 14.59 -12.80 20.26
C GLY A 37 15.16 -13.86 19.32
N LYS A 38 14.35 -14.79 18.82
CA LYS A 38 14.83 -15.85 17.94
C LYS A 38 15.15 -15.30 16.55
N LYS A 39 16.29 -15.74 16.02
CA LYS A 39 16.70 -15.47 14.65
C LYS A 39 15.99 -16.40 13.69
N PHE A 40 15.56 -15.88 12.54
CA PHE A 40 14.99 -16.69 11.47
C PHE A 40 15.32 -16.07 10.11
N LYS A 41 15.32 -16.90 9.07
CA LYS A 41 15.55 -16.47 7.69
C LYS A 41 14.25 -16.47 6.91
N VAL A 42 14.04 -15.43 6.11
CA VAL A 42 12.91 -15.32 5.19
C VAL A 42 13.41 -14.95 3.80
N ASN A 43 12.77 -15.48 2.77
CA ASN A 43 12.95 -14.99 1.41
C ASN A 43 11.87 -13.93 1.15
N THR A 44 12.27 -12.67 1.04
CA THR A 44 11.35 -11.54 0.95
C THR A 44 11.72 -10.60 -0.18
N VAL A 45 10.86 -9.62 -0.43
CA VAL A 45 11.04 -8.57 -1.44
C VAL A 45 12.14 -7.61 -1.00
N LEU A 46 13.13 -7.38 -1.85
CA LEU A 46 14.24 -6.46 -1.59
C LEU A 46 14.10 -5.13 -2.34
N SER A 47 13.54 -5.16 -3.54
CA SER A 47 13.28 -3.96 -4.34
C SER A 47 12.11 -4.21 -5.29
N GLY A 48 11.39 -3.13 -5.62
CA GLY A 48 10.33 -3.14 -6.63
C GLY A 48 10.32 -1.81 -7.37
N THR A 49 9.71 -1.79 -8.55
CA THR A 49 9.55 -0.56 -9.34
C THR A 49 8.08 -0.22 -9.46
N GLU A 50 7.74 1.04 -9.22
CA GLU A 50 6.39 1.60 -9.40
C GLU A 50 6.40 2.68 -10.48
N PHE A 51 5.32 2.75 -11.26
CA PHE A 51 5.13 3.76 -12.31
C PHE A 51 3.77 4.45 -12.23
N GLY A 52 3.00 4.17 -11.19
CA GLY A 52 1.68 4.78 -10.97
C GLY A 52 1.03 4.26 -9.70
N MET A 53 -0.20 4.72 -9.44
CA MET A 53 -0.99 4.32 -8.29
C MET A 53 -2.46 4.17 -8.67
N TRP A 54 -3.16 3.28 -7.95
CA TRP A 54 -4.61 3.23 -7.90
C TRP A 54 -5.14 4.35 -6.98
N LEU A 55 -6.44 4.67 -7.09
CA LEU A 55 -7.09 5.70 -6.26
C LEU A 55 -7.09 5.35 -4.77
N ASP A 56 -6.90 4.08 -4.42
CA ASP A 56 -6.71 3.59 -3.05
C ASP A 56 -5.23 3.57 -2.61
N MET A 57 -4.37 4.29 -3.34
CA MET A 57 -2.92 4.39 -3.13
C MET A 57 -2.14 3.08 -3.32
N LYS A 58 -2.76 2.02 -3.84
CA LYS A 58 -2.04 0.80 -4.19
C LYS A 58 -1.06 1.10 -5.35
N PRO A 59 0.25 0.80 -5.22
CA PRO A 59 1.19 1.08 -6.29
C PRO A 59 0.93 0.17 -7.50
N ILE A 60 1.26 0.69 -8.68
CA ILE A 60 1.19 -0.01 -9.97
C ILE A 60 2.60 -0.18 -10.49
N GLY A 61 2.99 -1.44 -10.68
CA GLY A 61 4.25 -1.80 -11.32
C GLY A 61 4.71 -3.19 -10.90
N PRO A 62 5.89 -3.61 -11.38
CA PRO A 62 6.58 -4.80 -10.89
C PRO A 62 7.08 -4.56 -9.46
N THR A 63 6.15 -4.56 -8.51
CA THR A 63 6.36 -4.33 -7.09
C THR A 63 5.36 -5.16 -6.28
N ALA A 64 5.72 -5.52 -5.05
CA ALA A 64 4.76 -6.11 -4.13
C ALA A 64 3.83 -5.01 -3.58
N ALA A 65 2.53 -5.28 -3.58
CA ALA A 65 1.51 -4.32 -3.20
C ALA A 65 0.43 -5.01 -2.34
N PRO A 66 0.56 -4.98 -1.00
CA PRO A 66 1.60 -4.29 -0.23
C PRO A 66 2.92 -5.07 -0.19
N TRP A 67 3.99 -4.43 0.27
CA TRP A 67 5.23 -5.15 0.62
C TRP A 67 4.94 -6.11 1.77
N PRO A 68 5.43 -7.37 1.70
CA PRO A 68 5.11 -8.39 2.68
C PRO A 68 5.53 -7.97 4.09
N LEU A 69 4.69 -8.27 5.07
CA LEU A 69 5.05 -8.21 6.48
C LEU A 69 5.48 -9.60 6.95
N GLU A 70 6.61 -9.64 7.65
CA GLU A 70 7.20 -10.88 8.09
C GLU A 70 6.58 -11.37 9.38
N LYS A 71 6.40 -12.68 9.48
CA LYS A 71 5.76 -13.34 10.61
C LYS A 71 6.80 -14.15 11.38
N CYS A 72 6.89 -13.93 12.69
CA CYS A 72 7.70 -14.76 13.56
C CYS A 72 7.20 -16.22 13.52
N PRO A 73 8.08 -17.22 13.34
CA PRO A 73 7.66 -18.60 13.09
C PRO A 73 6.95 -19.25 14.28
N ASP A 74 7.37 -18.97 15.51
CA ASP A 74 6.92 -19.72 16.69
C ASP A 74 5.66 -19.13 17.34
N ASN A 75 5.56 -17.80 17.35
CA ASN A 75 4.48 -17.08 18.05
C ASN A 75 3.53 -16.36 17.08
N GLY A 76 3.85 -16.31 15.78
CA GLY A 76 2.99 -15.70 14.78
C GLY A 76 2.96 -14.16 14.78
N PHE A 77 3.79 -13.50 15.59
CA PHE A 77 3.87 -12.04 15.64
C PHE A 77 4.24 -11.45 14.28
N ILE A 78 3.44 -10.48 13.80
CA ILE A 78 3.70 -9.76 12.55
C ILE A 78 4.61 -8.57 12.82
N ILE A 79 5.80 -8.58 12.20
CA ILE A 79 6.79 -7.51 12.31
C ILE A 79 6.38 -6.36 11.38
N TYR A 80 5.57 -5.43 11.90
CA TYR A 80 5.00 -4.33 11.12
C TYR A 80 5.79 -3.01 11.21
N LYS A 81 6.79 -2.92 12.10
CA LYS A 81 7.70 -1.77 12.22
C LYS A 81 9.09 -2.22 12.67
N GLN A 82 10.08 -1.36 12.50
CA GLN A 82 11.48 -1.67 12.81
C GLN A 82 11.77 -1.70 14.31
N ASN A 83 11.22 -0.75 15.07
CA ASN A 83 11.53 -0.56 16.48
C ASN A 83 10.26 -0.59 17.32
N PHE A 84 10.30 -1.36 18.40
CA PHE A 84 9.28 -1.43 19.43
C PHE A 84 9.87 -0.98 20.76
N SER A 85 9.10 -0.23 21.54
CA SER A 85 9.46 0.05 22.93
C SER A 85 9.28 -1.19 23.80
N LYS A 86 9.92 -1.22 24.97
CA LYS A 86 9.76 -2.32 25.93
C LYS A 86 8.29 -2.48 26.36
N ALA A 87 7.59 -1.37 26.59
CA ALA A 87 6.18 -1.38 27.00
C ALA A 87 5.26 -1.94 25.89
N GLU A 88 5.56 -1.63 24.63
CA GLU A 88 4.86 -2.22 23.49
C GLU A 88 5.10 -3.73 23.42
N LEU A 89 6.36 -4.19 23.56
CA LEU A 89 6.67 -5.62 23.50
C LEU A 89 6.04 -6.41 24.65
N GLU A 90 5.95 -5.84 25.84
CA GLU A 90 5.26 -6.46 26.98
C GLU A 90 3.76 -6.64 26.69
N THR A 91 3.10 -5.57 26.23
CA THR A 91 1.67 -5.60 25.88
C THR A 91 1.39 -6.57 24.73
N LEU A 92 2.16 -6.45 23.64
CA LEU A 92 2.01 -7.29 22.44
C LEU A 92 2.38 -8.74 22.72
N GLY A 93 3.36 -8.99 23.59
CA GLY A 93 3.73 -10.34 24.01
C GLY A 93 2.59 -11.07 24.70
N GLN A 94 1.84 -10.38 25.57
CA GLN A 94 0.63 -10.94 26.19
C GLN A 94 -0.47 -11.19 25.15
N TYR A 95 -0.71 -10.20 24.27
CA TYR A 95 -1.76 -10.30 23.27
C TYR A 95 -1.53 -11.42 22.25
N VAL A 96 -0.28 -11.63 21.82
CA VAL A 96 0.10 -12.73 20.91
C VAL A 96 -0.20 -14.11 21.49
N GLN A 97 -0.21 -14.24 22.82
CA GLN A 97 -0.58 -15.50 23.49
C GLN A 97 -2.09 -15.69 23.65
N SER A 98 -2.90 -14.71 23.29
CA SER A 98 -4.36 -14.84 23.38
C SER A 98 -4.92 -15.77 22.30
N GLU A 99 -6.00 -16.49 22.62
CA GLU A 99 -6.73 -17.30 21.64
C GLU A 99 -7.28 -16.44 20.50
N GLY A 100 -7.74 -15.23 20.82
CA GLY A 100 -8.25 -14.27 19.84
C GLY A 100 -7.20 -13.89 18.80
N TYR A 101 -5.95 -13.64 19.22
CA TYR A 101 -4.87 -13.37 18.27
C TYR A 101 -4.54 -14.58 17.39
N ARG A 102 -4.42 -15.76 17.99
CA ARG A 102 -4.09 -17.00 17.27
C ARG A 102 -5.14 -17.33 16.22
N ALA A 103 -6.42 -17.17 16.52
CA ALA A 103 -7.51 -17.40 15.57
C ALA A 103 -7.44 -16.48 14.34
N LEU A 104 -6.90 -15.27 14.47
CA LEU A 104 -6.71 -14.35 13.33
C LEU A 104 -5.65 -14.84 12.35
N LEU A 105 -4.61 -15.54 12.83
CA LEU A 105 -3.48 -15.97 12.00
C LEU A 105 -3.88 -16.97 10.90
N ASP A 106 -4.96 -17.73 11.14
CA ASP A 106 -5.45 -18.76 10.22
C ASP A 106 -6.46 -18.22 9.21
N SER A 107 -7.12 -17.11 9.54
CA SER A 107 -8.31 -16.61 8.83
C SER A 107 -8.11 -15.26 8.15
N HIS A 108 -7.07 -14.50 8.52
CA HIS A 108 -6.84 -13.15 8.04
C HIS A 108 -5.46 -12.95 7.41
N THR A 109 -5.31 -11.83 6.69
CA THR A 109 -4.05 -11.48 6.02
C THR A 109 -3.08 -10.81 6.99
N ASN A 110 -1.77 -10.81 6.68
CA ASN A 110 -0.76 -10.28 7.58
C ASN A 110 -0.99 -8.80 7.90
N TYR A 111 -1.42 -7.97 6.94
CA TYR A 111 -1.75 -6.57 7.24
C TYR A 111 -2.98 -6.43 8.14
N TYR A 112 -3.99 -7.28 7.99
CA TYR A 112 -5.13 -7.22 8.90
C TYR A 112 -4.73 -7.60 10.33
N VAL A 113 -3.95 -8.66 10.50
CA VAL A 113 -3.38 -9.07 11.80
C VAL A 113 -2.48 -7.97 12.36
N ALA A 114 -1.66 -7.31 11.53
CA ALA A 114 -0.83 -6.18 11.95
C ALA A 114 -1.68 -5.02 12.50
N SER A 115 -2.83 -4.72 11.91
CA SER A 115 -3.72 -3.67 12.42
C SER A 115 -4.19 -3.96 13.86
N ARG A 116 -4.39 -5.24 14.20
CA ARG A 116 -4.79 -5.67 15.55
C ARG A 116 -3.67 -5.43 16.56
N LEU A 117 -2.43 -5.74 16.18
CA LEU A 117 -1.25 -5.39 16.97
C LEU A 117 -1.14 -3.87 17.15
N GLN A 118 -1.39 -3.09 16.11
CA GLN A 118 -1.34 -1.62 16.20
C GLN A 118 -2.41 -1.03 17.12
N ILE A 119 -3.62 -1.59 17.10
CA ILE A 119 -4.70 -1.22 18.02
C ILE A 119 -4.31 -1.53 19.46
N GLU A 120 -3.80 -2.73 19.72
CA GLU A 120 -3.36 -3.15 21.05
C GLU A 120 -2.21 -2.28 21.57
N ALA A 121 -1.24 -1.95 20.70
CA ALA A 121 -0.14 -1.03 21.00
C ALA A 121 -0.56 0.45 21.07
N ARG A 122 -1.85 0.77 20.83
CA ARG A 122 -2.40 2.13 20.81
C ARG A 122 -1.66 3.07 19.85
N GLU A 123 -1.33 2.57 18.66
CA GLU A 123 -0.75 3.40 17.61
C GLU A 123 -1.77 4.45 17.10
N SER A 124 -1.27 5.46 16.39
CA SER A 124 -2.14 6.52 15.86
C SER A 124 -3.19 5.98 14.89
N SER A 125 -4.37 6.64 14.88
CA SER A 125 -5.46 6.32 13.96
C SER A 125 -5.01 6.28 12.49
N ALA A 126 -4.09 7.18 12.10
CA ALA A 126 -3.54 7.22 10.74
C ALA A 126 -2.73 5.97 10.38
N ARG A 127 -1.94 5.44 11.32
CA ARG A 127 -1.16 4.21 11.09
C ARG A 127 -2.08 2.99 10.98
N ILE A 128 -3.06 2.89 11.87
CA ILE A 128 -4.05 1.80 11.85
C ILE A 128 -4.87 1.83 10.57
N ALA A 129 -5.38 3.00 10.17
CA ALA A 129 -6.15 3.19 8.93
C ALA A 129 -5.34 2.78 7.69
N THR A 130 -4.08 3.19 7.61
CA THR A 130 -3.20 2.86 6.47
C THR A 130 -2.86 1.37 6.41
N THR A 131 -2.63 0.74 7.56
CA THR A 131 -2.42 -0.72 7.62
C THR A 131 -3.65 -1.49 7.16
N LEU A 132 -4.85 -1.08 7.60
CA LEU A 132 -6.11 -1.68 7.17
C LEU A 132 -6.39 -1.45 5.68
N LEU A 133 -6.06 -0.27 5.14
CA LEU A 133 -6.11 -0.02 3.69
C LEU A 133 -5.26 -1.05 2.94
N ARG A 134 -4.02 -1.28 3.39
CA ARG A 134 -3.14 -2.29 2.79
C ARG A 134 -3.66 -3.71 2.96
N ALA A 135 -4.38 -4.02 4.03
CA ALA A 135 -5.08 -5.29 4.16
C ALA A 135 -6.12 -5.48 3.03
N THR A 136 -6.81 -4.42 2.60
CA THR A 136 -7.74 -4.50 1.46
C THR A 136 -7.05 -4.93 0.16
N TRP A 137 -5.76 -4.63 0.00
CA TRP A 137 -4.98 -5.01 -1.18
C TRP A 137 -4.61 -6.50 -1.19
N GLU A 138 -4.59 -7.13 -0.02
CA GLU A 138 -4.33 -8.58 0.19
C GLU A 138 -5.61 -9.41 0.24
N ALA A 139 -6.79 -8.77 0.27
CA ALA A 139 -8.06 -9.45 0.47
C ALA A 139 -8.34 -10.53 -0.60
N ARG A 140 -8.75 -11.71 -0.15
CA ARG A 140 -9.06 -12.89 -0.95
C ARG A 140 -10.56 -12.94 -1.25
N GLY A 141 -11.00 -12.04 -2.13
CA GLY A 141 -12.39 -11.96 -2.57
C GLY A 141 -13.19 -10.84 -1.92
N GLN A 142 -14.44 -10.72 -2.37
CA GLN A 142 -15.28 -9.54 -2.13
C GLN A 142 -15.70 -9.39 -0.65
N GLU A 143 -16.04 -10.47 0.03
CA GLU A 143 -16.46 -10.44 1.44
C GLU A 143 -15.34 -9.90 2.34
N GLN A 144 -14.14 -10.45 2.20
CA GLN A 144 -12.97 -10.00 2.96
C GLN A 144 -12.59 -8.57 2.60
N TYR A 145 -12.69 -8.18 1.31
CA TYR A 145 -12.47 -6.80 0.91
C TYR A 145 -13.45 -5.85 1.60
N ILE A 146 -14.75 -6.15 1.58
CA ILE A 146 -15.79 -5.31 2.22
C ILE A 146 -15.52 -5.17 3.71
N ALA A 147 -15.21 -6.27 4.40
CA ALA A 147 -14.91 -6.25 5.84
C ALA A 147 -13.72 -5.33 6.14
N TYR A 148 -12.61 -5.49 5.41
CA TYR A 148 -11.39 -4.71 5.61
C TYR A 148 -11.58 -3.24 5.23
N ALA A 149 -12.23 -2.96 4.10
CA ALA A 149 -12.49 -1.61 3.62
C ALA A 149 -13.44 -0.84 4.55
N THR A 150 -14.47 -1.51 5.08
CA THR A 150 -15.39 -0.92 6.07
C THR A 150 -14.65 -0.55 7.35
N GLU A 151 -13.75 -1.43 7.81
CA GLU A 151 -12.94 -1.15 8.99
C GLU A 151 -11.89 -0.05 8.75
N ALA A 152 -11.21 -0.07 7.60
CA ALA A 152 -10.30 0.99 7.18
C ALA A 152 -11.01 2.36 7.15
N LEU A 153 -12.21 2.42 6.56
CA LEU A 153 -13.01 3.64 6.48
C LEU A 153 -13.33 4.19 7.88
N ARG A 154 -13.73 3.34 8.84
CA ARG A 154 -13.97 3.77 10.22
C ARG A 154 -12.74 4.41 10.86
N TRP A 155 -11.54 3.87 10.61
CA TRP A 155 -10.30 4.45 11.13
C TRP A 155 -9.91 5.74 10.41
N TYR A 156 -10.12 5.85 9.10
CA TYR A 156 -9.95 7.11 8.39
C TYR A 156 -10.91 8.19 8.90
N GLU A 157 -12.16 7.85 9.26
CA GLU A 157 -13.07 8.79 9.91
C GLU A 157 -12.55 9.29 11.27
N GLN A 158 -11.79 8.48 12.01
CA GLN A 158 -11.13 8.98 13.24
C GLN A 158 -10.01 9.95 12.90
N VAL A 159 -9.18 9.66 11.89
CA VAL A 159 -8.14 10.60 11.42
C VAL A 159 -8.75 11.95 11.07
N LEU A 160 -9.89 11.96 10.37
CA LEU A 160 -10.56 13.20 9.97
C LEU A 160 -11.17 13.99 11.13
N LYS A 161 -11.41 13.36 12.28
CA LYS A 161 -11.83 14.05 13.51
C LYS A 161 -10.65 14.58 14.32
N GLU A 162 -9.50 13.89 14.24
CA GLU A 162 -8.29 14.22 14.99
C GLU A 162 -7.41 15.27 14.31
N ARG A 163 -7.53 15.42 12.98
CA ARG A 163 -6.66 16.30 12.17
C ARG A 163 -7.43 17.50 11.62
N SER A 164 -6.69 18.60 11.42
CA SER A 164 -7.22 19.82 10.80
C SER A 164 -7.22 19.70 9.27
N PRO A 165 -8.13 20.35 8.53
CA PRO A 165 -8.15 20.35 7.07
C PRO A 165 -6.85 20.80 6.37
N GLU A 166 -6.02 21.59 7.04
CA GLU A 166 -4.73 22.06 6.55
C GLU A 166 -3.62 20.99 6.65
N ASP A 167 -3.86 19.89 7.38
CA ASP A 167 -2.93 18.77 7.53
C ASP A 167 -2.92 17.90 6.26
N LYS A 168 -1.72 17.53 5.80
CA LYS A 168 -1.55 16.59 4.68
C LYS A 168 -2.15 15.21 4.98
N GLU A 169 -2.12 14.77 6.23
CA GLU A 169 -2.76 13.53 6.65
C GLU A 169 -4.28 13.61 6.50
N TYR A 170 -4.89 14.77 6.81
CA TYR A 170 -6.32 15.00 6.61
C TYR A 170 -6.70 14.93 5.13
N VAL A 171 -5.93 15.61 4.26
CA VAL A 171 -6.18 15.60 2.81
C VAL A 171 -6.09 14.17 2.26
N THR A 172 -5.05 13.43 2.64
CA THR A 172 -4.87 12.04 2.20
C THR A 172 -6.00 11.15 2.72
N ALA A 173 -6.36 11.25 4.00
CA ALA A 173 -7.45 10.52 4.62
C ALA A 173 -8.79 10.83 3.92
N THR A 174 -9.03 12.07 3.52
CA THR A 174 -10.25 12.48 2.82
C THR A 174 -10.37 11.78 1.46
N LEU A 175 -9.27 11.76 0.69
CA LEU A 175 -9.25 11.11 -0.62
C LEU A 175 -9.44 9.59 -0.52
N VAL A 176 -8.73 8.95 0.41
CA VAL A 176 -8.84 7.49 0.61
C VAL A 176 -10.19 7.11 1.18
N ALA A 177 -10.73 7.84 2.16
CA ALA A 177 -12.06 7.58 2.69
C ALA A 177 -13.13 7.67 1.60
N GLY A 178 -13.06 8.69 0.73
CA GLY A 178 -13.98 8.84 -0.40
C GLY A 178 -13.86 7.72 -1.43
N GLU A 179 -12.64 7.24 -1.70
CA GLU A 179 -12.42 6.06 -2.53
C GLU A 179 -13.03 4.81 -1.91
N LEU A 180 -12.81 4.58 -0.61
CA LEU A 180 -13.37 3.43 0.10
C LEU A 180 -14.91 3.48 0.09
N GLU A 181 -15.51 4.64 0.35
CA GLU A 181 -16.95 4.84 0.23
C GLU A 181 -17.46 4.47 -1.17
N ARG A 182 -16.83 4.99 -2.23
CA ARG A 182 -17.20 4.67 -3.62
C ARG A 182 -17.09 3.17 -3.89
N ARG A 183 -15.99 2.54 -3.49
CA ARG A 183 -15.75 1.10 -3.71
C ARG A 183 -16.66 0.20 -2.88
N LEU A 184 -17.16 0.67 -1.74
CA LEU A 184 -18.18 0.02 -0.92
C LEU A 184 -19.61 0.27 -1.45
N GLY A 185 -19.79 1.08 -2.50
CA GLY A 185 -21.11 1.43 -3.05
C GLY A 185 -21.84 2.54 -2.27
N LEU A 186 -21.16 3.20 -1.34
CA LEU A 186 -21.63 4.33 -0.53
C LEU A 186 -21.53 5.64 -1.33
N PHE A 187 -22.11 5.66 -2.53
CA PHE A 187 -21.92 6.72 -3.53
C PHE A 187 -22.33 8.11 -3.04
N GLU A 188 -23.43 8.21 -2.29
CA GLU A 188 -23.89 9.51 -1.76
C GLU A 188 -22.93 10.07 -0.70
N GLN A 189 -22.36 9.19 0.14
CA GLN A 189 -21.36 9.57 1.14
C GLN A 189 -20.08 10.04 0.45
N ALA A 190 -19.60 9.27 -0.54
CA ALA A 190 -18.44 9.63 -1.36
C ALA A 190 -18.66 10.98 -2.08
N LYS A 191 -19.83 11.19 -2.70
CA LYS A 191 -20.18 12.44 -3.39
C LYS A 191 -20.10 13.63 -2.43
N LYS A 192 -20.75 13.51 -1.27
CA LYS A 192 -20.74 14.55 -0.23
C LYS A 192 -19.31 14.88 0.21
N ARG A 193 -18.46 13.86 0.41
CA ARG A 193 -17.07 14.06 0.82
C ARG A 193 -16.27 14.85 -0.20
N PHE A 194 -16.28 14.42 -1.47
CA PHE A 194 -15.52 15.08 -2.53
C PHE A 194 -16.05 16.48 -2.89
N LEU A 195 -17.34 16.73 -2.74
CA LEU A 195 -17.92 18.08 -2.87
C LEU A 195 -17.59 18.97 -1.67
N GLY A 196 -17.38 18.39 -0.49
CA GLY A 196 -17.08 19.10 0.75
C GLY A 196 -15.62 19.53 0.92
N ILE A 197 -14.70 19.17 0.00
CA ILE A 197 -13.30 19.60 0.07
C ILE A 197 -13.24 21.11 -0.24
N PRO A 198 -12.87 21.97 0.73
CA PRO A 198 -12.81 23.41 0.53
C PRO A 198 -11.67 23.78 -0.41
N ASP A 199 -11.88 24.83 -1.20
CA ASP A 199 -10.91 25.41 -2.14
C ASP A 199 -10.10 24.38 -2.95
N ARG A 200 -10.73 23.83 -3.99
CA ARG A 200 -10.06 22.94 -4.95
C ARG A 200 -8.86 23.56 -5.65
N SER A 201 -8.73 24.89 -5.64
CA SER A 201 -7.56 25.55 -6.23
C SER A 201 -6.32 25.46 -5.34
N ALA A 202 -6.50 25.23 -4.03
CA ALA A 202 -5.43 24.92 -3.08
C ALA A 202 -4.94 23.46 -3.21
N LEU A 203 -5.76 22.56 -3.77
CA LEU A 203 -5.34 21.22 -4.14
C LEU A 203 -4.36 21.31 -5.32
N ARG A 204 -3.07 21.17 -5.04
CA ARG A 204 -2.06 21.13 -6.10
C ARG A 204 -2.33 19.93 -7.02
N SER A 205 -2.19 20.14 -8.33
CA SER A 205 -2.14 19.04 -9.30
C SER A 205 -1.13 17.98 -8.84
N PRO A 206 -1.48 16.68 -8.79
CA PRO A 206 -2.62 16.03 -9.46
C PRO A 206 -3.91 15.83 -8.61
N LEU A 207 -4.03 16.43 -7.42
CA LEU A 207 -5.12 16.13 -6.49
C LEU A 207 -6.51 16.59 -6.98
N ASP A 208 -6.56 17.71 -7.69
CA ASP A 208 -7.77 18.21 -8.37
C ASP A 208 -8.34 17.19 -9.36
N LYS A 209 -7.48 16.62 -10.21
CA LYS A 209 -7.86 15.60 -11.21
C LYS A 209 -8.34 14.30 -10.57
N ILE A 210 -7.79 13.95 -9.40
CA ILE A 210 -8.27 12.80 -8.63
C ILE A 210 -9.72 13.03 -8.21
N VAL A 211 -10.04 14.21 -7.65
CA VAL A 211 -11.40 14.55 -7.20
C VAL A 211 -12.39 14.57 -8.37
N GLU A 212 -12.00 15.14 -9.52
CA GLU A 212 -12.82 15.14 -10.73
C GLU A 212 -13.13 13.71 -11.21
N LEU A 213 -12.10 12.86 -11.29
CA LEU A 213 -12.28 11.47 -11.68
C LEU A 213 -13.20 10.73 -10.70
N GLN A 214 -13.02 10.93 -9.39
CA GLN A 214 -13.85 10.29 -8.37
C GLN A 214 -15.31 10.67 -8.52
N LEU A 215 -15.62 11.96 -8.72
CA LEU A 215 -17.00 12.42 -8.92
C LEU A 215 -17.62 11.84 -10.20
N ALA A 216 -16.85 11.72 -11.29
CA ALA A 216 -17.32 11.09 -12.51
C ALA A 216 -17.63 9.59 -12.32
N LEU A 217 -16.77 8.87 -11.59
CA LEU A 217 -16.99 7.45 -11.27
C LEU A 217 -18.20 7.26 -10.34
N ILE A 218 -18.40 8.16 -9.38
CA ILE A 218 -19.55 8.15 -8.47
C ILE A 218 -20.86 8.35 -9.23
N GLU A 219 -20.91 9.30 -10.17
CA GLU A 219 -22.11 9.55 -10.99
C GLU A 219 -22.47 8.31 -11.85
N GLN A 220 -21.45 7.58 -12.31
CA GLN A 220 -21.62 6.31 -13.02
C GLN A 220 -21.95 5.11 -12.10
N ARG A 221 -22.03 5.31 -10.78
CA ARG A 221 -22.14 4.26 -9.76
C ARG A 221 -21.08 3.17 -9.92
N ASN A 222 -19.89 3.56 -10.34
CA ASN A 222 -18.80 2.63 -10.58
C ASN A 222 -18.04 2.39 -9.27
N SER A 223 -18.05 1.15 -8.76
CA SER A 223 -17.30 0.72 -7.57
C SER A 223 -15.98 -0.01 -7.89
N HIS A 224 -15.65 -0.15 -9.17
CA HIS A 224 -14.41 -0.82 -9.59
C HIS A 224 -13.18 0.04 -9.26
N PRO A 225 -12.01 -0.60 -9.03
CA PRO A 225 -10.74 0.12 -8.89
C PRO A 225 -10.47 0.99 -10.12
N ALA A 226 -9.93 2.19 -9.89
CA ALA A 226 -9.48 3.08 -10.95
C ALA A 226 -8.10 3.67 -10.62
N LYS A 227 -7.36 4.05 -11.66
CA LYS A 227 -6.00 4.58 -11.54
C LYS A 227 -6.02 6.08 -11.23
N VAL A 228 -5.05 6.56 -10.49
CA VAL A 228 -4.78 8.00 -10.38
C VAL A 228 -4.48 8.56 -11.78
N PRO A 229 -5.09 9.68 -12.19
CA PRO A 229 -4.79 10.32 -13.47
C PRO A 229 -3.31 10.69 -13.56
N THR A 230 -2.63 10.27 -14.63
CA THR A 230 -1.26 10.73 -14.90
C THR A 230 -1.28 12.17 -15.38
N THR A 231 -0.54 13.07 -14.73
CA THR A 231 -0.19 14.35 -15.36
C THR A 231 0.88 14.04 -16.39
N GLU A 232 0.59 14.25 -17.68
CA GLU A 232 1.62 14.22 -18.72
C GLU A 232 2.78 15.13 -18.28
N ARG A 233 3.95 14.56 -17.96
CA ARG A 233 5.17 15.35 -17.95
C ARG A 233 5.47 15.60 -19.42
N LYS A 234 5.26 16.84 -19.89
CA LYS A 234 5.89 17.27 -21.14
C LYS A 234 7.39 16.93 -21.02
N PRO A 235 7.98 16.17 -21.96
CA PRO A 235 9.41 15.95 -21.94
C PRO A 235 10.11 17.32 -21.96
N LYS A 236 11.11 17.47 -21.07
CA LYS A 236 12.03 18.61 -21.11
C LYS A 236 12.94 18.48 -22.32
#